data_AF-A0A6A8FJ30-F1
#
_entry.id   AF-A0A6A8FJ30-F1
#
_cell.length_a   1.000
_cell.length_b   1.000
_cell.length_c   1.000
_cell.angle_alpha   90.00
_cell.angle_beta   90.00
_cell.angle_gamma   90.00
#
_symmetry.space_group_name_H-M   'P 1'
#
loop_
_entity.id
_entity.type
_entity.pdbx_description
1 polymer ?
#
loop_
_entity_poly.entity_id
_entity_poly.type
_entity_poly.pdbx_seq_one_letter_code
_entity_poly.pdbx_strand_id
1 'polypeptide(L)'
;QQKLNEANNERQEVDNGQQQKLNEANNERQEVDNGQQQKLNEANNERQEVDNGQQQKLNEANNERQEVDNGQQQKLNEANNERQEVDNGQQELLKKINESTNRESTVKRLLEDVYSKENARGILNKIKPEDYNLSSNELINKIIKAGIDYSEENNSKYKVFASVPKANITLKSEYNIGNSLVVRSDKVIKPEDYVNYPEGYHVQSYVSKGKEYPSLDDIVKKRVTGSYKITYRLLDSKDEPVYGEDGQAIVRSLNVYFYNPEPALDIIKEIEEDIDENNYQNGEEIKEGLEKIKNELERPTKIPDVPALIDEINNKKNQLENLDTTAPDAPKVKDTESGSKKITGEGSEPGNDITVTFPSGKTSQGKVGQDGQWEVDVPAGEELKPGDKVTAKETDPSGNESSSGTGNVIDTTAPDAPKVKDTESGSKKITGEGSEPGNDITVTFPSGKTSQGKVGQDGQWEVDVPAGEELKPGDKVTAKETDPSGNESSLPNTGKTKGDFANVILFILGLVLLFKRK
;
A
#
# COMPACT_ATOMS: atom_id res chain seq x y z
N GLN A 1 69.15 -61.57 12.60
CA GLN A 1 69.71 -60.34 13.19
C GLN A 1 70.27 -59.37 12.15
N GLN A 2 71.31 -59.72 11.39
CA GLN A 2 72.01 -58.75 10.51
C GLN A 2 71.11 -58.10 9.44
N LYS A 3 70.31 -58.90 8.72
CA LYS A 3 69.30 -58.38 7.77
C LYS A 3 68.22 -57.50 8.40
N LEU A 4 67.90 -57.73 9.68
CA LEU A 4 66.92 -56.93 10.41
C LEU A 4 67.51 -55.56 10.78
N ASN A 5 68.82 -55.53 11.11
CA ASN A 5 69.52 -54.29 11.38
C ASN A 5 69.71 -53.46 10.10
N GLU A 6 70.02 -54.09 8.96
CA GLU A 6 70.08 -53.41 7.66
C GLU A 6 68.73 -52.80 7.28
N ALA A 7 67.64 -53.58 7.36
CA ALA A 7 66.29 -53.06 7.08
C ALA A 7 65.86 -51.94 8.04
N ASN A 8 66.28 -51.97 9.31
CA ASN A 8 66.01 -50.89 10.26
C ASN A 8 66.82 -49.63 9.93
N ASN A 9 68.08 -49.76 9.51
CA ASN A 9 68.89 -48.63 9.08
C ASN A 9 68.33 -48.00 7.80
N GLU A 10 67.93 -48.80 6.82
CA GLU A 10 67.31 -48.31 5.58
C GLU A 10 65.99 -47.59 5.87
N ARG A 11 65.14 -48.13 6.77
CA ARG A 11 63.94 -47.41 7.23
C ARG A 11 64.28 -46.09 7.89
N GLN A 12 65.28 -46.07 8.76
CA GLN A 12 65.69 -44.85 9.45
C GLN A 12 66.24 -43.80 8.49
N GLU A 13 66.96 -44.20 7.44
CA GLU A 13 67.42 -43.29 6.38
C GLU A 13 66.25 -42.74 5.55
N VAL A 14 65.26 -43.57 5.22
CA VAL A 14 64.05 -43.13 4.52
C VAL A 14 63.23 -42.17 5.40
N ASP A 15 63.04 -42.49 6.68
CA ASP A 15 62.31 -41.64 7.63
C ASP A 15 63.03 -40.29 7.81
N ASN A 16 64.35 -40.30 7.95
CA ASN A 16 65.17 -39.08 8.02
C ASN A 16 65.07 -38.24 6.73
N GLY A 17 65.11 -38.89 5.56
CA GLY A 17 64.97 -38.22 4.27
C GLY A 17 63.57 -37.62 4.05
N GLN A 18 62.52 -38.30 4.53
CA GLN A 18 61.16 -37.76 4.52
C GLN A 18 61.00 -36.59 5.49
N GLN A 19 61.57 -36.69 6.69
CA GLN A 19 61.56 -35.61 7.68
C GLN A 19 62.28 -34.36 7.15
N GLN A 20 63.40 -34.53 6.44
CA GLN A 20 64.14 -33.43 5.85
C GLN A 20 63.31 -32.72 4.76
N LYS A 21 62.69 -33.47 3.84
CA LYS A 21 61.80 -32.88 2.82
C LYS A 21 60.60 -32.18 3.42
N LEU A 22 60.05 -32.70 4.52
CA LEU A 22 58.95 -32.06 5.23
C LEU A 22 59.39 -30.73 5.86
N ASN A 23 60.60 -30.68 6.43
CA ASN A 23 61.17 -29.46 6.99
C ASN A 23 61.46 -28.41 5.90
N GLU A 24 62.00 -28.83 4.75
CA GLU A 24 62.24 -27.94 3.60
C GLU A 24 60.91 -27.36 3.07
N ALA A 25 59.89 -28.20 2.88
CA ALA A 25 58.57 -27.74 2.44
C ALA A 25 57.89 -26.80 3.46
N ASN A 26 58.10 -27.03 4.77
CA ASN A 26 57.59 -26.15 5.81
C ASN A 26 58.31 -24.78 5.81
N ASN A 27 59.62 -24.77 5.58
CA ASN A 27 60.38 -23.53 5.45
C ASN A 27 59.95 -22.73 4.21
N GLU A 28 59.78 -23.38 3.06
CA GLU A 28 59.29 -22.73 1.84
C GLU A 28 57.88 -22.13 2.03
N ARG A 29 56.97 -22.88 2.68
CA ARG A 29 55.64 -22.35 3.05
C ARG A 29 55.76 -21.14 3.97
N GLN A 30 56.62 -21.20 4.97
CA GLN A 30 56.82 -20.10 5.91
C GLN A 30 57.41 -18.86 5.22
N GLU A 31 58.30 -19.02 4.24
CA GLU A 31 58.82 -17.91 3.43
C GLU A 31 57.73 -17.28 2.56
N VAL A 32 56.87 -18.09 1.95
CA VAL A 32 55.72 -17.60 1.16
C VAL A 32 54.73 -16.85 2.06
N ASP A 33 54.38 -17.42 3.22
CA ASP A 33 53.46 -16.80 4.18
C ASP A 33 54.02 -15.47 4.70
N ASN A 34 55.32 -15.42 5.03
CA ASN A 34 56.00 -14.19 5.44
C ASN A 34 56.01 -13.14 4.32
N GLY A 35 56.25 -13.55 3.07
CA GLY A 35 56.22 -12.66 1.91
C GLY A 35 54.83 -12.11 1.60
N GLN A 36 53.79 -12.93 1.77
CA GLN A 36 52.39 -12.49 1.66
C GLN A 36 52.01 -11.52 2.79
N GLN A 37 52.41 -11.82 4.03
CA GLN A 37 52.18 -10.96 5.18
C GLN A 37 52.87 -9.59 5.02
N GLN A 38 54.08 -9.57 4.46
CA GLN A 38 54.79 -8.32 4.20
C GLN A 38 54.05 -7.46 3.16
N LYS A 39 53.62 -8.05 2.04
CA LYS A 39 52.83 -7.34 1.01
C LYS A 39 51.50 -6.83 1.56
N LEU A 40 50.85 -7.60 2.44
CA LEU A 40 49.62 -7.18 3.10
C LEU A 40 49.86 -5.99 4.03
N ASN A 41 50.96 -6.00 4.79
CA ASN A 41 51.35 -4.90 5.66
C ASN A 41 51.70 -3.63 4.87
N GLU A 42 52.42 -3.76 3.74
CA GLU A 42 52.73 -2.65 2.83
C GLU A 42 51.44 -2.05 2.23
N ALA A 43 50.52 -2.87 1.72
CA ALA A 43 49.24 -2.41 1.19
C ALA A 43 48.36 -1.76 2.28
N ASN A 44 48.39 -2.26 3.52
CA ASN A 44 47.68 -1.64 4.63
C ASN A 44 48.27 -0.28 5.01
N ASN A 45 49.60 -0.14 4.99
CA ASN A 45 50.25 1.15 5.23
C ASN A 45 49.92 2.16 4.12
N GLU A 46 49.95 1.75 2.84
CA GLU A 46 49.56 2.62 1.72
C GLU A 46 48.10 3.06 1.82
N ARG A 47 47.18 2.14 2.17
CA ARG A 47 45.78 2.49 2.44
C ARG A 47 45.65 3.48 3.59
N GLN A 48 46.37 3.25 4.68
CA GLN A 48 46.34 4.14 5.84
C GLN A 48 46.91 5.53 5.51
N GLU A 49 47.94 5.65 4.67
CA GLU A 49 48.46 6.93 4.19
C GLU A 49 47.43 7.66 3.31
N VAL A 50 46.73 6.94 2.42
CA VAL A 50 45.65 7.50 1.59
C VAL A 50 44.48 7.96 2.46
N ASP A 51 44.04 7.14 3.41
CA ASP A 51 42.94 7.46 4.33
C ASP A 51 43.30 8.68 5.20
N ASN A 52 44.51 8.73 5.74
CA ASN A 52 45.00 9.90 6.49
C ASN A 52 45.06 11.15 5.62
N GLY A 53 45.52 11.03 4.37
CA GLY A 53 45.56 12.13 3.41
C GLY A 53 44.18 12.63 2.99
N GLN A 54 43.20 11.73 2.86
CA GLN A 54 41.80 12.07 2.60
C GLN A 54 41.16 12.73 3.83
N GLN A 55 41.40 12.20 5.04
CA GLN A 55 40.91 12.76 6.28
C GLN A 55 41.47 14.17 6.54
N GLN A 56 42.74 14.40 6.23
CA GLN A 56 43.36 15.73 6.35
C GLN A 56 42.70 16.72 5.39
N LYS A 57 42.50 16.35 4.11
CA LYS A 57 41.80 17.19 3.14
C LYS A 57 40.35 17.46 3.54
N LEU A 58 39.67 16.49 4.15
CA LEU A 58 38.31 16.64 4.65
C LEU A 58 38.27 17.63 5.84
N ASN A 59 39.23 17.55 6.75
CA ASN A 59 39.34 18.46 7.89
C ASN A 59 39.67 19.89 7.44
N GLU A 60 40.57 20.06 6.47
CA GLU A 60 40.88 21.37 5.87
C GLU A 60 39.64 21.97 5.19
N ALA A 61 38.92 21.18 4.39
CA ALA A 61 37.68 21.62 3.74
C ALA A 61 36.56 21.95 4.76
N ASN A 62 36.48 21.24 5.87
CA ASN A 62 35.52 21.51 6.94
C ASN A 62 35.85 22.82 7.68
N ASN A 63 37.13 23.10 7.94
CA ASN A 63 37.55 24.37 8.54
C ASN A 63 37.27 25.55 7.60
N GLU A 64 37.57 25.43 6.31
CA GLU A 64 37.25 26.47 5.32
C GLU A 64 35.74 26.72 5.23
N ARG A 65 34.91 25.65 5.26
CA ARG A 65 33.45 25.79 5.31
C ARG A 65 32.99 26.50 6.57
N GLN A 66 33.55 26.16 7.73
CA GLN A 66 33.17 26.76 9.00
C GLN A 66 33.54 28.25 9.07
N GLU A 67 34.69 28.65 8.52
CA GLU A 67 35.05 30.07 8.41
C GLU A 67 34.11 30.85 7.48
N VAL A 68 33.71 30.25 6.35
CA VAL A 68 32.74 30.85 5.43
C VAL A 68 31.35 30.94 6.07
N ASP A 69 30.89 29.89 6.74
CA ASP A 69 29.58 29.85 7.42
C ASP A 69 29.53 30.87 8.57
N ASN A 70 30.58 30.98 9.38
CA ASN A 70 30.68 32.00 10.42
C ASN A 70 30.68 33.43 9.83
N GLY A 71 31.39 33.66 8.73
CA GLY A 71 31.40 34.94 8.03
C GLY A 71 30.05 35.30 7.40
N GLN A 72 29.30 34.31 6.92
CA GLN A 72 27.94 34.50 6.39
C GLN A 72 26.92 34.73 7.51
N GLN A 73 27.00 33.99 8.61
CA GLN A 73 26.14 34.14 9.78
C GLN A 73 26.31 35.53 10.42
N GLN A 74 27.54 36.04 10.48
CA GLN A 74 27.81 37.39 10.99
C GLN A 74 27.16 38.48 10.13
N LYS A 75 27.28 38.38 8.80
CA LYS A 75 26.60 39.29 7.86
C LYS A 75 25.08 39.18 7.92
N LEU A 76 24.54 37.98 8.17
CA LEU A 76 23.11 37.75 8.33
C LEU A 76 22.58 38.39 9.62
N ASN A 77 23.34 38.28 10.72
CA ASN A 77 22.98 38.90 12.00
C ASN A 77 23.03 40.43 11.92
N GLU A 78 24.02 41.00 11.25
CA GLU A 78 24.10 42.44 10.99
C GLU A 78 22.91 42.92 10.14
N ALA A 79 22.58 42.20 9.06
CA ALA A 79 21.42 42.52 8.21
C ALA A 79 20.06 42.37 8.94
N ASN A 80 19.94 41.42 9.86
CA ASN A 80 18.72 41.23 10.66
C ASN A 80 18.53 42.35 11.69
N ASN A 81 19.61 42.81 12.33
CA ASN A 81 19.55 43.95 13.25
C ASN A 81 19.15 45.25 12.51
N GLU A 82 19.70 45.48 11.32
CA GLU A 82 19.33 46.65 10.48
C GLU A 82 17.86 46.60 10.03
N ARG A 83 17.32 45.42 9.72
CA ARG A 83 15.89 45.24 9.39
C ARG A 83 14.97 45.49 10.59
N GLN A 84 15.36 45.05 11.78
CA GLN A 84 14.54 45.17 12.99
C GLN A 84 14.39 46.62 13.46
N GLU A 85 15.42 47.47 13.30
CA GLU A 85 15.31 48.91 13.55
C GLU A 85 14.36 49.62 12.56
N VAL A 86 14.35 49.17 11.30
CA VAL A 86 13.48 49.72 10.24
C VAL A 86 12.01 49.34 10.46
N ASP A 87 11.72 48.08 10.82
CA ASP A 87 10.35 47.61 11.08
C ASP A 87 9.72 48.31 12.28
N ASN A 88 10.51 48.57 13.34
CA ASN A 88 10.04 49.32 14.51
C ASN A 88 9.70 50.78 14.17
N GLY A 89 10.49 51.44 13.31
CA GLY A 89 10.21 52.80 12.86
C GLY A 89 8.95 52.93 12.01
N GLN A 90 8.66 51.92 11.18
CA GLN A 90 7.46 51.90 10.33
C GLN A 90 6.17 51.66 11.13
N GLN A 91 6.21 50.80 12.16
CA GLN A 91 5.06 50.58 13.04
C GLN A 91 4.69 51.84 13.84
N GLU A 92 5.68 52.64 14.24
CA GLU A 92 5.42 53.90 14.97
C GLU A 92 4.80 54.98 14.09
N LEU A 93 5.21 55.06 12.81
CA LEU A 93 4.61 55.93 11.80
C LEU A 93 3.14 55.54 11.51
N LEU A 94 2.88 54.25 11.34
CA LEU A 94 1.54 53.73 11.09
C LEU A 94 0.58 54.05 12.25
N LYS A 95 1.06 53.91 13.49
CA LYS A 95 0.30 54.26 14.70
C LYS A 95 -0.07 55.75 14.73
N LYS A 96 0.90 56.65 14.51
CA LYS A 96 0.67 58.11 14.54
C LYS A 96 -0.30 58.59 13.45
N ILE A 97 -0.32 57.94 12.28
CA ILE A 97 -1.26 58.27 11.19
C ILE A 97 -2.67 57.73 11.49
N ASN A 98 -2.80 56.55 12.10
CA ASN A 98 -4.08 55.96 12.48
C ASN A 98 -4.79 56.73 13.62
N GLU A 99 -4.02 57.25 14.58
CA GLU A 99 -4.55 57.97 15.75
C GLU A 99 -4.85 59.46 15.46
N SER A 100 -4.60 59.92 14.23
CA SER A 100 -4.67 61.32 13.85
C SER A 100 -6.08 61.79 13.48
N THR A 101 -6.54 62.89 14.07
CA THR A 101 -7.80 63.57 13.71
C THR A 101 -7.73 64.37 12.41
N ASN A 102 -6.53 64.72 11.93
CA ASN A 102 -6.30 65.33 10.61
C ASN A 102 -5.03 64.73 9.96
N ARG A 103 -5.23 63.74 9.10
CA ARG A 103 -4.15 62.92 8.52
C ARG A 103 -3.16 63.72 7.67
N GLU A 104 -3.64 64.70 6.91
CA GLU A 104 -2.79 65.56 6.08
C GLU A 104 -1.81 66.39 6.94
N SER A 105 -2.32 67.02 8.00
CA SER A 105 -1.48 67.79 8.92
C SER A 105 -0.47 66.92 9.67
N THR A 106 -0.86 65.70 10.02
CA THR A 106 0.02 64.73 10.71
C THR A 106 1.13 64.24 9.80
N VAL A 107 0.82 63.87 8.55
CA VAL A 107 1.82 63.44 7.56
C VAL A 107 2.81 64.57 7.28
N LYS A 108 2.33 65.80 7.12
CA LYS A 108 3.19 66.97 6.93
C LYS A 108 4.18 67.16 8.08
N ARG A 109 3.70 67.10 9.33
CA ARG A 109 4.55 67.23 10.50
C ARG A 109 5.58 66.10 10.57
N LEU A 110 5.17 64.86 10.36
CA LEU A 110 6.07 63.70 10.39
C LEU A 110 7.17 63.78 9.31
N LEU A 111 6.85 64.29 8.12
CA LEU A 111 7.86 64.51 7.09
C LEU A 111 8.80 65.67 7.43
N GLU A 112 8.30 66.75 8.03
CA GLU A 112 9.13 67.88 8.49
C GLU A 112 9.99 67.56 9.72
N ASP A 113 9.63 66.53 10.50
CA ASP A 113 10.45 66.03 11.63
C ASP A 113 11.66 65.22 11.15
N VAL A 114 11.56 64.57 9.98
CA VAL A 114 12.59 63.67 9.43
C VAL A 114 13.41 64.36 8.34
N TYR A 115 12.78 65.24 7.55
CA TYR A 115 13.39 65.92 6.41
C TYR A 115 13.43 67.43 6.60
N SER A 116 14.34 68.10 5.90
CA SER A 116 14.33 69.56 5.83
C SER A 116 12.98 70.06 5.28
N LYS A 117 12.55 71.25 5.68
CA LYS A 117 11.27 71.84 5.24
C LYS A 117 11.13 71.89 3.71
N GLU A 118 12.23 72.06 3.00
CA GLU A 118 12.24 72.11 1.53
C GLU A 118 12.01 70.72 0.93
N ASN A 119 12.68 69.69 1.46
CA ASN A 119 12.54 68.31 0.99
C ASN A 119 11.17 67.73 1.37
N ALA A 120 10.71 67.98 2.60
CA ALA A 120 9.38 67.57 3.04
C ALA A 120 8.29 68.15 2.12
N ARG A 121 8.42 69.42 1.71
CA ARG A 121 7.53 70.04 0.71
C ARG A 121 7.64 69.40 -0.66
N GLY A 122 8.85 69.07 -1.11
CA GLY A 122 9.08 68.38 -2.37
C GLY A 122 8.37 67.03 -2.45
N ILE A 123 8.43 66.26 -1.36
CA ILE A 123 7.73 64.97 -1.23
C ILE A 123 6.21 65.18 -1.13
N LEU A 124 5.75 66.13 -0.31
CA LEU A 124 4.33 66.43 -0.14
C LEU A 124 3.65 66.89 -1.44
N ASN A 125 4.37 67.64 -2.30
CA ASN A 125 3.82 68.11 -3.58
C ASN A 125 3.52 66.96 -4.56
N LYS A 126 4.09 65.78 -4.34
CA LYS A 126 3.82 64.57 -5.13
C LYS A 126 2.65 63.74 -4.58
N ILE A 127 2.12 64.10 -3.39
CA ILE A 127 0.96 63.44 -2.78
C ILE A 127 -0.28 64.29 -3.08
N LYS A 128 -1.31 63.66 -3.65
CA LYS A 128 -2.53 64.39 -4.01
C LYS A 128 -3.49 64.49 -2.82
N PRO A 129 -4.35 65.52 -2.75
CA PRO A 129 -5.32 65.67 -1.67
C PRO A 129 -6.22 64.43 -1.47
N GLU A 130 -6.59 63.75 -2.56
CA GLU A 130 -7.38 62.52 -2.51
C GLU A 130 -6.63 61.31 -1.93
N ASP A 131 -5.29 61.27 -1.99
CA ASP A 131 -4.50 60.16 -1.45
C ASP A 131 -4.63 60.08 0.09
N TYR A 132 -4.93 61.19 0.78
CA TYR A 132 -5.15 61.19 2.23
C TYR A 132 -6.42 60.45 2.69
N ASN A 133 -7.29 60.08 1.75
CA ASN A 133 -8.47 59.26 2.00
C ASN A 133 -8.19 57.75 1.89
N LEU A 134 -6.99 57.36 1.45
CA LEU A 134 -6.57 55.95 1.35
C LEU A 134 -6.43 55.28 2.73
N SER A 135 -6.39 53.95 2.78
CA SER A 135 -6.02 53.26 4.02
C SER A 135 -4.61 53.70 4.46
N SER A 136 -4.31 53.63 5.76
CA SER A 136 -3.01 54.14 6.26
C SER A 136 -1.81 53.43 5.66
N ASN A 137 -1.92 52.13 5.37
CA ASN A 137 -0.88 51.38 4.68
C ASN A 137 -0.67 51.87 3.24
N GLU A 138 -1.76 52.12 2.50
CA GLU A 138 -1.69 52.63 1.12
C GLU A 138 -1.17 54.06 1.07
N LEU A 139 -1.59 54.92 2.00
CA LEU A 139 -1.09 56.28 2.13
C LEU A 139 0.41 56.30 2.46
N ILE A 140 0.88 55.41 3.34
CA ILE A 140 2.32 55.28 3.66
C ILE A 140 3.11 54.83 2.43
N ASN A 141 2.62 53.85 1.68
CA ASN A 141 3.26 53.41 0.43
C ASN A 141 3.32 54.54 -0.61
N LYS A 142 2.28 55.37 -0.68
CA LYS A 142 2.26 56.58 -1.53
C LYS A 142 3.29 57.62 -1.10
N ILE A 143 3.40 57.90 0.20
CA ILE A 143 4.39 58.82 0.77
C ILE A 143 5.81 58.32 0.49
N ILE A 144 6.06 57.03 0.67
CA ILE A 144 7.34 56.38 0.41
C ILE A 144 7.73 56.55 -1.07
N LYS A 145 6.80 56.22 -1.97
CA LYS A 145 7.04 56.35 -3.42
C LYS A 145 7.32 57.80 -3.82
N ALA A 146 6.55 58.76 -3.31
CA ALA A 146 6.79 60.18 -3.52
C ALA A 146 8.18 60.62 -3.00
N GLY A 147 8.64 60.03 -1.89
CA GLY A 147 9.98 60.23 -1.34
C GLY A 147 11.09 59.77 -2.29
N ILE A 148 10.96 58.55 -2.82
CA ILE A 148 11.91 57.96 -3.78
C ILE A 148 11.95 58.79 -5.06
N ASP A 149 10.79 59.07 -5.66
CA ASP A 149 10.69 59.84 -6.90
C ASP A 149 11.32 61.24 -6.75
N TYR A 150 11.11 61.90 -5.61
CA TYR A 150 11.72 63.20 -5.32
C TYR A 150 13.25 63.09 -5.12
N SER A 151 13.72 62.02 -4.48
CA SER A 151 15.14 61.78 -4.23
C SER A 151 15.92 61.55 -5.52
N GLU A 152 15.34 60.77 -6.45
CA GLU A 152 15.90 60.48 -7.77
C GLU A 152 15.95 61.73 -8.65
N GLU A 153 14.88 62.53 -8.71
CA GLU A 153 14.82 63.76 -9.50
C GLU A 153 15.84 64.83 -9.05
N ASN A 154 16.21 64.84 -7.77
CA ASN A 154 17.10 65.85 -7.20
C ASN A 154 18.52 65.32 -6.90
N ASN A 155 18.85 64.12 -7.39
CA ASN A 155 20.14 63.45 -7.21
C ASN A 155 20.65 63.50 -5.76
N SER A 156 19.73 63.40 -4.82
CA SER A 156 20.02 63.51 -3.39
C SER A 156 20.03 62.10 -2.79
N LYS A 157 21.15 61.70 -2.18
CA LYS A 157 21.28 60.40 -1.49
C LYS A 157 20.62 60.52 -0.12
N TYR A 158 19.29 60.40 -0.04
CA TYR A 158 18.62 60.28 1.25
C TYR A 158 17.95 58.92 1.41
N LYS A 159 18.30 58.24 2.51
CA LYS A 159 17.68 56.99 2.96
C LYS A 159 16.22 57.29 3.34
N VAL A 160 15.29 57.11 2.42
CA VAL A 160 13.86 56.99 2.74
C VAL A 160 13.61 55.53 3.14
N PHE A 161 13.09 55.32 4.35
CA PHE A 161 12.74 54.03 4.92
C PHE A 161 11.73 53.27 4.05
N ALA A 162 12.22 52.42 3.14
CA ALA A 162 11.46 51.31 2.59
C ALA A 162 12.43 50.23 2.11
N SER A 163 12.56 49.14 2.88
CA SER A 163 13.03 47.90 2.28
C SER A 163 11.94 47.44 1.30
N VAL A 164 12.13 47.73 0.02
CA VAL A 164 11.57 46.86 -1.02
C VAL A 164 12.03 45.45 -0.65
N PRO A 165 11.16 44.41 -0.63
CA PRO A 165 11.63 43.05 -0.42
C PRO A 165 12.76 42.82 -1.43
N LYS A 166 13.99 42.62 -0.94
CA LYS A 166 15.14 42.44 -1.82
C LYS A 166 14.80 41.25 -2.71
N ALA A 167 14.58 41.51 -4.00
CA ALA A 167 14.30 40.47 -4.96
C ALA A 167 15.43 39.45 -4.87
N ASN A 168 15.11 38.21 -4.51
CA ASN A 168 16.10 37.19 -4.24
C ASN A 168 15.66 35.85 -4.84
N ILE A 169 16.65 35.00 -5.13
CA ILE A 169 16.44 33.64 -5.60
C ILE A 169 16.85 32.71 -4.44
N THR A 170 15.94 31.85 -4.01
CA THR A 170 16.19 30.89 -2.92
C THR A 170 15.98 29.47 -3.40
N LEU A 171 16.76 28.52 -2.89
CA LEU A 171 16.56 27.10 -3.19
C LEU A 171 15.34 26.60 -2.43
N LYS A 172 14.44 25.91 -3.11
CA LYS A 172 13.30 25.23 -2.48
C LYS A 172 13.81 24.13 -1.54
N SER A 173 13.25 24.09 -0.34
CA SER A 173 13.75 23.23 0.75
C SER A 173 13.71 21.74 0.41
N GLU A 174 12.74 21.30 -0.38
CA GLU A 174 12.55 19.91 -0.81
C GLU A 174 13.68 19.40 -1.73
N TYR A 175 14.46 20.30 -2.32
CA TYR A 175 15.62 19.96 -3.16
C TYR A 175 16.96 20.28 -2.47
N ASN A 176 16.93 20.73 -1.22
CA ASN A 176 18.11 21.15 -0.48
C ASN A 176 18.70 20.00 0.33
N ILE A 177 19.81 19.46 -0.13
CA ILE A 177 20.58 18.42 0.54
C ILE A 177 21.94 19.01 0.94
N GLY A 178 22.07 19.40 2.20
CA GLY A 178 23.33 19.96 2.72
C GLY A 178 23.83 21.17 1.92
N ASN A 179 22.92 22.10 1.56
CA ASN A 179 23.19 23.29 0.74
C ASN A 179 23.59 22.99 -0.71
N SER A 180 23.23 21.80 -1.20
CA SER A 180 23.42 21.38 -2.60
C SER A 180 22.09 20.89 -3.18
N LEU A 181 21.89 21.20 -4.45
CA LEU A 181 20.81 20.68 -5.27
C LEU A 181 21.20 19.28 -5.76
N VAL A 182 20.33 18.29 -5.64
CA VAL A 182 20.58 16.93 -6.14
C VAL A 182 19.53 16.59 -7.19
N VAL A 183 19.99 16.28 -8.41
CA VAL A 183 19.14 16.20 -9.60
C VAL A 183 19.42 14.95 -10.40
N ARG A 184 18.34 14.29 -10.78
CA ARG A 184 18.33 13.12 -11.66
C ARG A 184 18.66 13.51 -13.10
N SER A 185 19.71 12.91 -13.67
CA SER A 185 20.08 13.11 -15.07
C SER A 185 19.34 12.19 -16.05
N ASP A 186 18.52 11.27 -15.55
CA ASP A 186 17.60 10.47 -16.38
C ASP A 186 16.27 11.17 -16.68
N LYS A 187 15.95 12.25 -15.96
CA LYS A 187 14.72 13.03 -16.12
C LYS A 187 14.94 14.32 -16.89
N VAL A 188 13.86 14.92 -17.37
CA VAL A 188 13.87 16.29 -17.89
C VAL A 188 14.21 17.24 -16.74
N ILE A 189 15.23 18.10 -16.94
CA ILE A 189 15.71 19.05 -15.95
C ILE A 189 15.14 20.43 -16.25
N LYS A 190 14.36 20.99 -15.32
CA LYS A 190 13.81 22.34 -15.37
C LYS A 190 14.30 23.15 -14.18
N PRO A 191 15.40 23.91 -14.32
CA PRO A 191 16.04 24.59 -13.20
C PRO A 191 15.13 25.52 -12.39
N GLU A 192 14.17 26.16 -13.05
CA GLU A 192 13.16 27.04 -12.47
C GLU A 192 12.28 26.32 -11.43
N ASP A 193 12.09 25.00 -11.56
CA ASP A 193 11.28 24.23 -10.63
C ASP A 193 11.96 24.07 -9.26
N TYR A 194 13.29 24.27 -9.18
CA TYR A 194 14.09 24.06 -7.96
C TYR A 194 14.22 25.32 -7.09
N VAL A 195 13.83 26.49 -7.58
CA VAL A 195 14.05 27.77 -6.88
C VAL A 195 12.75 28.54 -6.68
N ASN A 196 12.69 29.33 -5.60
CA ASN A 196 11.68 30.36 -5.42
C ASN A 196 12.26 31.71 -5.86
N TYR A 197 11.42 32.51 -6.53
CA TYR A 197 11.71 33.87 -6.94
C TYR A 197 10.45 34.73 -6.79
N PRO A 198 10.57 36.07 -6.76
CA PRO A 198 9.43 36.95 -6.48
C PRO A 198 8.39 36.91 -7.61
N GLU A 199 7.14 37.18 -7.27
CA GLU A 199 6.05 37.26 -8.24
C GLU A 199 6.29 38.36 -9.28
N GLY A 200 5.94 38.09 -10.55
CA GLY A 200 6.16 39.01 -11.67
C GLY A 200 7.56 38.93 -12.30
N TYR A 201 8.43 38.07 -11.78
CA TYR A 201 9.77 37.78 -12.33
C TYR A 201 9.87 36.35 -12.82
N HIS A 202 10.95 36.05 -13.52
CA HIS A 202 11.35 34.69 -13.87
C HIS A 202 12.87 34.54 -13.80
N VAL A 203 13.37 33.31 -13.98
CA VAL A 203 14.80 33.03 -13.91
C VAL A 203 15.31 32.45 -15.22
N GLN A 204 16.49 32.91 -15.64
CA GLN A 204 17.32 32.23 -16.63
C GLN A 204 18.44 31.51 -15.91
N SER A 205 18.82 30.32 -16.38
CA SER A 205 19.88 29.53 -15.75
C SER A 205 20.88 28.96 -16.75
N TYR A 206 22.07 28.64 -16.25
CA TYR A 206 23.08 27.87 -16.97
C TYR A 206 23.88 26.99 -16.01
N VAL A 207 24.38 25.86 -16.51
CA VAL A 207 25.24 24.93 -15.77
C VAL A 207 26.70 25.15 -16.15
N SER A 208 27.60 24.99 -15.17
CA SER A 208 29.05 25.12 -15.36
C SER A 208 29.85 24.12 -14.55
N LYS A 209 31.02 23.74 -15.07
CA LYS A 209 32.06 22.96 -14.37
C LYS A 209 33.43 23.50 -14.74
N GLY A 210 34.02 24.28 -13.83
CA GLY A 210 35.24 25.01 -14.13
C GLY A 210 35.02 26.01 -15.28
N LYS A 211 35.63 25.75 -16.44
CA LYS A 211 35.49 26.57 -17.65
C LYS A 211 34.48 26.03 -18.68
N GLU A 212 33.86 24.88 -18.38
CA GLU A 212 32.91 24.21 -19.28
C GLU A 212 31.46 24.60 -18.94
N TYR A 213 30.61 24.68 -19.97
CA TYR A 213 29.19 25.06 -19.88
C TYR A 213 28.31 24.03 -20.60
N PRO A 214 28.09 22.85 -20.02
CA PRO A 214 27.24 21.84 -20.64
C PRO A 214 25.78 22.32 -20.72
N SER A 215 25.09 21.99 -21.80
CA SER A 215 23.64 22.19 -21.88
C SER A 215 22.91 21.17 -21.00
N LEU A 216 21.70 21.52 -20.57
CA LEU A 216 20.84 20.58 -19.83
C LEU A 216 20.52 19.33 -20.66
N ASP A 217 20.29 19.50 -21.97
CA ASP A 217 20.06 18.39 -22.90
C ASP A 217 21.25 17.43 -22.94
N ASP A 218 22.49 17.94 -22.91
CA ASP A 218 23.68 17.10 -22.87
C ASP A 218 23.81 16.36 -21.54
N ILE A 219 23.48 17.01 -20.41
CA ILE A 219 23.47 16.39 -19.08
C ILE A 219 22.51 15.21 -19.07
N VAL A 220 21.29 15.41 -19.60
CA VAL A 220 20.28 14.37 -19.67
C VAL A 220 20.70 13.26 -20.62
N LYS A 221 21.00 13.61 -21.88
CA LYS A 221 21.31 12.63 -22.94
C LYS A 221 22.52 11.77 -22.63
N LYS A 222 23.54 12.33 -21.96
CA LYS A 222 24.77 11.60 -21.60
C LYS A 222 24.72 11.01 -20.19
N ARG A 223 23.59 11.15 -19.47
CA ARG A 223 23.42 10.68 -18.08
C ARG A 223 24.57 11.13 -17.18
N VAL A 224 24.92 12.41 -17.28
CA VAL A 224 26.08 12.97 -16.59
C VAL A 224 25.91 12.80 -15.08
N THR A 225 27.00 12.44 -14.40
CA THR A 225 27.07 12.35 -12.95
C THR A 225 28.18 13.24 -12.37
N GLY A 226 28.00 13.66 -11.12
CA GLY A 226 28.97 14.42 -10.35
C GLY A 226 28.58 15.87 -10.07
N SER A 227 29.52 16.61 -9.49
CA SER A 227 29.31 17.98 -9.01
C SER A 227 29.53 19.04 -10.10
N TYR A 228 28.58 19.96 -10.18
CA TYR A 228 28.54 21.11 -11.09
C TYR A 228 28.04 22.35 -10.31
N LYS A 229 28.02 23.51 -10.97
CA LYS A 229 27.34 24.70 -10.48
C LYS A 229 26.22 25.07 -11.43
N ILE A 230 25.04 25.36 -10.88
CA ILE A 230 23.95 25.99 -11.61
C ILE A 230 23.82 27.44 -11.17
N THR A 231 23.81 28.35 -12.13
CA THR A 231 23.71 29.79 -11.87
C THR A 231 22.42 30.32 -12.44
N TYR A 232 21.64 30.99 -11.59
CA TYR A 232 20.39 31.63 -11.91
C TYR A 232 20.57 33.15 -11.97
N ARG A 233 19.95 33.77 -12.97
CA ARG A 233 19.81 35.22 -13.11
C ARG A 233 18.32 35.57 -13.05
N LEU A 234 17.97 36.54 -12.21
CA LEU A 234 16.60 37.04 -12.13
C LEU A 234 16.33 38.00 -13.30
N LEU A 235 15.20 37.81 -13.97
CA LEU A 235 14.73 38.60 -15.10
C LEU A 235 13.32 39.15 -14.82
N ASP A 236 13.03 40.35 -15.31
CA ASP A 236 11.70 40.95 -15.23
C ASP A 236 10.75 40.42 -16.33
N SER A 237 9.55 40.99 -16.44
CA SER A 237 8.56 40.58 -17.44
C SER A 237 8.92 40.91 -18.89
N LYS A 238 10.05 41.61 -19.12
CA LYS A 238 10.58 41.97 -20.44
C LYS A 238 11.90 41.25 -20.75
N ASP A 239 12.25 40.23 -19.97
CA ASP A 239 13.50 39.47 -20.05
C ASP A 239 14.76 40.29 -19.75
N GLU A 240 14.62 41.43 -19.05
CA GLU A 240 15.76 42.26 -18.66
C GLU A 240 16.30 41.88 -17.28
N PRO A 241 17.63 41.92 -17.06
CA PRO A 241 18.22 41.61 -15.75
C PRO A 241 17.73 42.54 -14.65
N VAL A 242 17.35 41.95 -13.51
CA VAL A 242 17.02 42.72 -12.31
C VAL A 242 18.28 43.04 -11.53
N TYR A 243 18.47 44.30 -11.15
CA TYR A 243 19.67 44.76 -10.43
C TYR A 243 19.37 45.02 -8.96
N GLY A 244 20.32 44.66 -8.09
CA GLY A 244 20.30 44.97 -6.67
C GLY A 244 20.73 46.41 -6.37
N GLU A 245 20.67 46.79 -5.09
CA GLU A 245 21.06 48.12 -4.60
C GLU A 245 22.54 48.47 -4.87
N ASP A 246 23.37 47.44 -5.09
CA ASP A 246 24.79 47.54 -5.44
C ASP A 246 25.04 47.74 -6.96
N GLY A 247 23.96 47.80 -7.75
CA GLY A 247 24.02 47.91 -9.21
C GLY A 247 24.45 46.62 -9.90
N GLN A 248 24.57 45.50 -9.19
CA GLN A 248 24.87 44.19 -9.77
C GLN A 248 23.59 43.44 -10.09
N ALA A 249 23.61 42.62 -11.14
CA ALA A 249 22.49 41.75 -11.46
C ALA A 249 22.26 40.74 -10.34
N ILE A 250 21.00 40.50 -9.98
CA ILE A 250 20.63 39.50 -8.97
C ILE A 250 20.90 38.11 -9.55
N VAL A 251 21.96 37.50 -9.04
CA VAL A 251 22.45 36.18 -9.45
C VAL A 251 22.58 35.29 -8.24
N ARG A 252 22.18 34.03 -8.39
CA ARG A 252 22.36 32.98 -7.38
C ARG A 252 23.03 31.77 -8.01
N SER A 253 24.20 31.40 -7.51
CA SER A 253 24.85 30.15 -7.87
C SER A 253 24.64 29.11 -6.78
N LEU A 254 24.24 27.91 -7.18
CA LEU A 254 24.04 26.75 -6.32
C LEU A 254 24.97 25.62 -6.77
N ASN A 255 25.49 24.86 -5.81
CA ASN A 255 26.13 23.58 -6.13
C ASN A 255 25.04 22.59 -6.51
N VAL A 256 25.26 21.84 -7.60
CA VAL A 256 24.35 20.79 -8.04
C VAL A 256 25.11 19.48 -8.24
N TYR A 257 24.58 18.38 -7.73
CA TYR A 257 25.06 17.04 -8.01
C TYR A 257 24.08 16.35 -8.95
N PHE A 258 24.54 16.04 -10.16
CA PHE A 258 23.79 15.19 -11.07
C PHE A 258 24.10 13.73 -10.80
N TYR A 259 23.09 12.87 -10.85
CA TYR A 259 23.26 11.43 -10.70
C TYR A 259 22.34 10.66 -11.64
N ASN A 260 22.77 9.48 -12.06
CA ASN A 260 22.00 8.58 -12.90
C ASN A 260 21.58 7.34 -12.09
N PRO A 261 20.30 7.20 -11.73
CA PRO A 261 19.79 6.03 -11.02
C PRO A 261 19.40 4.86 -11.94
N GLU A 262 19.36 5.04 -13.26
CA GLU A 262 18.88 4.00 -14.21
C GLU A 262 19.53 2.63 -13.99
N PRO A 263 20.87 2.50 -13.84
CA PRO A 263 21.46 1.17 -13.67
C PRO A 263 20.97 0.43 -12.42
N ALA A 264 20.70 1.16 -11.34
CA ALA A 264 20.14 0.58 -10.12
C ALA A 264 18.67 0.20 -10.31
N LEU A 265 17.88 1.08 -10.95
CA LEU A 265 16.47 0.84 -11.21
C LEU A 265 16.24 -0.33 -12.17
N ASP A 266 17.10 -0.49 -13.19
CA ASP A 266 17.03 -1.60 -14.14
C ASP A 266 17.29 -2.94 -13.43
N ILE A 267 18.31 -3.02 -12.56
CA ILE A 267 18.59 -4.24 -11.78
C ILE A 267 17.42 -4.56 -10.84
N ILE A 268 16.86 -3.56 -10.16
CA ILE A 268 15.69 -3.77 -9.30
C ILE A 268 14.54 -4.35 -10.10
N LYS A 269 14.27 -3.79 -11.29
CA LYS A 269 13.22 -4.26 -12.16
C LYS A 269 13.45 -5.72 -12.59
N GLU A 270 14.66 -6.08 -12.98
CA GLU A 270 15.01 -7.47 -13.32
C GLU A 270 14.78 -8.44 -12.15
N ILE A 271 15.11 -8.02 -10.92
CA ILE A 271 14.87 -8.83 -9.72
C ILE A 271 13.37 -8.97 -9.43
N GLU A 272 12.61 -7.90 -9.55
CA GLU A 272 11.16 -7.93 -9.34
C GLU A 272 10.45 -8.81 -10.38
N GLU A 273 10.85 -8.73 -11.64
CA GLU A 273 10.36 -9.63 -12.70
C GLU A 273 10.71 -11.09 -12.38
N ASP A 274 11.94 -11.38 -11.92
CA ASP A 274 12.33 -12.74 -11.49
C ASP A 274 11.49 -13.24 -10.31
N ILE A 275 11.16 -12.37 -9.36
CA ILE A 275 10.29 -12.70 -8.21
C ILE A 275 8.82 -12.86 -8.62
N ASP A 276 8.34 -12.10 -9.59
CA ASP A 276 6.98 -12.24 -10.10
C ASP A 276 6.82 -13.53 -10.93
N GLU A 277 7.86 -13.93 -11.67
CA GLU A 277 7.87 -15.16 -12.46
C GLU A 277 8.13 -16.41 -11.62
N ASN A 278 8.91 -16.27 -10.54
CA ASN A 278 9.34 -17.38 -9.72
C ASN A 278 8.90 -17.22 -8.28
N ASN A 279 8.34 -18.29 -7.77
CA ASN A 279 7.73 -18.31 -6.47
C ASN A 279 8.75 -18.42 -5.31
N TYR A 280 9.47 -17.34 -4.99
CA TYR A 280 10.44 -17.35 -3.87
C TYR A 280 9.76 -17.17 -2.50
N GLN A 281 10.13 -17.99 -1.51
CA GLN A 281 9.54 -17.96 -0.14
C GLN A 281 9.58 -16.58 0.53
N ASN A 282 10.63 -15.80 0.26
CA ASN A 282 10.82 -14.45 0.81
C ASN A 282 10.74 -13.34 -0.25
N GLY A 283 10.14 -13.61 -1.42
CA GLY A 283 10.08 -12.68 -2.54
C GLY A 283 9.48 -11.31 -2.18
N GLU A 284 8.38 -11.29 -1.43
CA GLU A 284 7.72 -10.05 -1.01
C GLU A 284 8.56 -9.23 -0.01
N GLU A 285 9.29 -9.89 0.91
CA GLU A 285 10.21 -9.20 1.83
C GLU A 285 11.35 -8.52 1.04
N ILE A 286 11.86 -9.19 0.01
CA ILE A 286 12.88 -8.63 -0.87
C ILE A 286 12.31 -7.43 -1.64
N LYS A 287 11.12 -7.52 -2.22
CA LYS A 287 10.43 -6.39 -2.89
C LYS A 287 10.27 -5.18 -1.98
N GLU A 288 9.85 -5.38 -0.73
CA GLU A 288 9.77 -4.28 0.25
C GLU A 288 11.13 -3.60 0.51
N GLY A 289 12.20 -4.39 0.56
CA GLY A 289 13.57 -3.88 0.64
C GLY A 289 13.96 -3.04 -0.57
N LEU A 290 13.68 -3.54 -1.77
CA LEU A 290 13.98 -2.85 -3.04
C LEU A 290 13.17 -1.55 -3.19
N GLU A 291 11.92 -1.54 -2.74
CA GLU A 291 11.06 -0.35 -2.76
C GLU A 291 11.59 0.77 -1.87
N LYS A 292 12.23 0.46 -0.73
CA LYS A 292 12.93 1.47 0.08
C LYS A 292 14.08 2.11 -0.68
N ILE A 293 14.86 1.31 -1.41
CA ILE A 293 15.97 1.80 -2.24
C ILE A 293 15.46 2.65 -3.42
N LYS A 294 14.38 2.23 -4.09
CA LYS A 294 13.70 3.04 -5.13
C LYS A 294 13.29 4.40 -4.61
N ASN A 295 12.69 4.45 -3.42
CA ASN A 295 12.26 5.70 -2.80
C ASN A 295 13.45 6.61 -2.45
N GLU A 296 14.57 6.05 -1.97
CA GLU A 296 15.82 6.81 -1.75
C GLU A 296 16.39 7.36 -3.07
N LEU A 297 16.34 6.59 -4.16
CA LEU A 297 16.78 7.04 -5.49
C LEU A 297 15.85 8.09 -6.11
N GLU A 298 14.55 8.06 -5.80
CA GLU A 298 13.57 9.03 -6.29
C GLU A 298 13.62 10.35 -5.51
N ARG A 299 13.79 10.28 -4.17
CA ARG A 299 13.84 11.44 -3.28
C ARG A 299 14.98 11.31 -2.28
N PRO A 300 16.22 11.59 -2.69
CA PRO A 300 17.37 11.41 -1.84
C PRO A 300 17.37 12.42 -0.68
N THR A 301 17.88 12.00 0.48
CA THR A 301 18.11 12.87 1.66
C THR A 301 19.59 13.22 1.85
N LYS A 302 20.46 12.55 1.10
CA LYS A 302 21.92 12.72 0.99
C LYS A 302 22.32 12.53 -0.46
N ILE A 303 23.53 12.89 -0.85
CA ILE A 303 24.01 12.60 -2.21
C ILE A 303 24.04 11.06 -2.41
N PRO A 304 23.37 10.51 -3.43
CA PRO A 304 23.34 9.07 -3.66
C PRO A 304 24.70 8.52 -4.08
N ASP A 305 25.10 7.42 -3.44
CA ASP A 305 26.20 6.57 -3.90
C ASP A 305 25.59 5.41 -4.69
N VAL A 306 25.34 5.65 -5.98
CA VAL A 306 24.67 4.67 -6.86
C VAL A 306 25.42 3.33 -6.92
N PRO A 307 26.77 3.29 -7.06
CA PRO A 307 27.53 2.04 -6.94
C PRO A 307 27.26 1.27 -5.64
N ALA A 308 27.29 1.93 -4.48
CA ALA A 308 27.02 1.27 -3.20
C ALA A 308 25.57 0.75 -3.11
N LEU A 309 24.61 1.50 -3.65
CA LEU A 309 23.21 1.05 -3.72
C LEU A 309 23.05 -0.17 -4.64
N ILE A 310 23.80 -0.24 -5.75
CA ILE A 310 23.83 -1.43 -6.63
C ILE A 310 24.36 -2.64 -5.86
N ASP A 311 25.42 -2.48 -5.06
CA ASP A 311 25.92 -3.57 -4.21
C ASP A 311 24.87 -4.01 -3.17
N GLU A 312 24.12 -3.07 -2.59
CA GLU A 312 23.01 -3.37 -1.68
C GLU A 312 21.86 -4.12 -2.38
N ILE A 313 21.47 -3.69 -3.58
CA ILE A 313 20.46 -4.36 -4.42
C ILE A 313 20.91 -5.79 -4.76
N ASN A 314 22.17 -5.99 -5.15
CA ASN A 314 22.71 -7.32 -5.44
C ASN A 314 22.77 -8.19 -4.19
N ASN A 315 23.06 -7.62 -3.03
CA ASN A 315 22.99 -8.35 -1.76
C ASN A 315 21.54 -8.78 -1.45
N LYS A 316 20.55 -7.92 -1.70
CA LYS A 316 19.12 -8.29 -1.62
C LYS A 316 18.77 -9.45 -2.54
N LYS A 317 19.25 -9.44 -3.79
CA LYS A 317 19.09 -10.57 -4.71
C LYS A 317 19.67 -11.86 -4.16
N ASN A 318 20.87 -11.82 -3.58
CA ASN A 318 21.52 -13.00 -2.99
C ASN A 318 20.84 -13.53 -1.72
N GLN A 319 19.90 -12.77 -1.15
CA GLN A 319 19.08 -13.19 -0.01
C GLN A 319 17.80 -13.91 -0.44
N LEU A 320 17.49 -14.00 -1.75
CA LEU A 320 16.38 -14.81 -2.23
C LEU A 320 16.56 -16.25 -1.76
N GLU A 321 15.56 -16.75 -1.04
CA GLU A 321 15.53 -18.12 -0.52
C GLU A 321 15.18 -19.11 -1.64
N ASN A 322 14.98 -20.39 -1.30
CA ASN A 322 14.56 -21.36 -2.29
C ASN A 322 13.14 -21.03 -2.79
N LEU A 323 12.83 -21.55 -3.99
CA LEU A 323 11.47 -21.53 -4.48
C LEU A 323 10.56 -22.27 -3.51
N ASP A 324 9.43 -21.66 -3.20
CA ASP A 324 8.34 -22.34 -2.53
C ASP A 324 7.71 -23.31 -3.51
N THR A 325 7.87 -24.60 -3.24
CA THR A 325 7.22 -25.67 -4.01
C THR A 325 6.19 -26.41 -3.17
N THR A 326 5.87 -25.89 -1.98
CA THR A 326 5.01 -26.57 -1.01
C THR A 326 3.58 -26.15 -1.26
N ALA A 327 2.82 -27.03 -1.91
CA ALA A 327 1.38 -26.82 -2.02
C ALA A 327 0.73 -26.78 -0.63
N PRO A 328 -0.28 -25.91 -0.42
CA PRO A 328 -1.11 -25.95 0.77
C PRO A 328 -1.80 -27.30 0.95
N ASP A 329 -2.26 -27.57 2.17
CA ASP A 329 -3.14 -28.69 2.44
C ASP A 329 -4.47 -28.53 1.69
N ALA A 330 -5.12 -29.65 1.36
CA ALA A 330 -6.43 -29.59 0.70
C ALA A 330 -7.46 -28.86 1.57
N PRO A 331 -8.22 -27.88 1.04
CA PRO A 331 -9.26 -27.22 1.81
C PRO A 331 -10.38 -28.21 2.13
N LYS A 332 -11.06 -28.04 3.26
CA LYS A 332 -12.26 -28.80 3.57
C LYS A 332 -13.47 -28.05 3.02
N VAL A 333 -14.30 -28.73 2.24
CA VAL A 333 -15.59 -28.19 1.77
C VAL A 333 -16.68 -28.76 2.68
N LYS A 334 -17.52 -27.89 3.24
CA LYS A 334 -18.63 -28.31 4.09
C LYS A 334 -19.76 -28.88 3.23
N ASP A 335 -20.38 -29.97 3.70
CA ASP A 335 -21.62 -30.46 3.11
C ASP A 335 -22.67 -29.34 3.12
N THR A 336 -23.38 -29.20 2.01
CA THR A 336 -24.23 -28.05 1.73
C THR A 336 -25.65 -28.50 1.45
N GLU A 337 -26.64 -27.81 2.02
CA GLU A 337 -28.05 -28.12 1.79
C GLU A 337 -28.44 -27.84 0.32
N SER A 338 -29.29 -28.69 -0.26
CA SER A 338 -29.81 -28.51 -1.61
C SER A 338 -30.45 -27.13 -1.80
N GLY A 339 -30.28 -26.54 -2.99
CA GLY A 339 -30.77 -25.19 -3.28
C GLY A 339 -29.99 -24.02 -2.64
N SER A 340 -29.00 -24.29 -1.79
CA SER A 340 -28.14 -23.26 -1.19
C SER A 340 -27.51 -22.32 -2.23
N LYS A 341 -27.29 -21.06 -1.83
CA LYS A 341 -26.68 -20.03 -2.68
C LYS A 341 -25.22 -19.74 -2.37
N LYS A 342 -24.66 -20.42 -1.38
CA LYS A 342 -23.29 -20.25 -0.92
C LYS A 342 -22.69 -21.60 -0.59
N ILE A 343 -21.40 -21.74 -0.83
CA ILE A 343 -20.57 -22.86 -0.39
C ILE A 343 -19.62 -22.33 0.67
N THR A 344 -19.43 -23.09 1.74
CA THR A 344 -18.52 -22.74 2.84
C THR A 344 -17.54 -23.87 3.11
N GLY A 345 -16.44 -23.53 3.76
CA GLY A 345 -15.44 -24.52 4.15
C GLY A 345 -14.33 -23.95 5.02
N GLU A 346 -13.34 -24.78 5.28
CA GLU A 346 -12.12 -24.44 6.04
C GLU A 346 -10.92 -24.49 5.08
N GLY A 347 -10.04 -23.50 5.16
CA GLY A 347 -8.77 -23.45 4.45
C GLY A 347 -7.60 -23.72 5.40
N SER A 348 -6.45 -24.02 4.82
CA SER A 348 -5.24 -24.35 5.57
C SER A 348 -4.53 -23.10 6.10
N GLU A 349 -4.41 -22.04 5.29
CA GLU A 349 -3.67 -20.83 5.66
C GLU A 349 -4.45 -19.55 5.30
N PRO A 350 -4.55 -18.58 6.22
CA PRO A 350 -5.20 -17.30 5.96
C PRO A 350 -4.60 -16.53 4.79
N GLY A 351 -5.45 -15.96 3.94
CA GLY A 351 -5.05 -15.14 2.79
C GLY A 351 -4.97 -15.89 1.47
N ASN A 352 -4.86 -17.23 1.51
CA ASN A 352 -4.85 -18.09 0.34
C ASN A 352 -6.13 -17.96 -0.49
N ASP A 353 -5.99 -18.12 -1.81
CA ASP A 353 -7.10 -18.12 -2.74
C ASP A 353 -7.80 -19.48 -2.76
N ILE A 354 -9.13 -19.47 -2.78
CA ILE A 354 -9.97 -20.66 -2.90
C ILE A 354 -10.66 -20.63 -4.26
N THR A 355 -10.50 -21.70 -5.04
CA THR A 355 -11.27 -21.92 -6.27
C THR A 355 -12.21 -23.10 -6.08
N VAL A 356 -13.52 -22.82 -6.14
CA VAL A 356 -14.58 -23.83 -6.03
C VAL A 356 -15.09 -24.19 -7.41
N THR A 357 -15.19 -25.48 -7.71
CA THR A 357 -15.76 -26.03 -8.94
C THR A 357 -17.11 -26.70 -8.65
N PHE A 358 -18.13 -26.30 -9.40
CA PHE A 358 -19.51 -26.76 -9.27
C PHE A 358 -19.82 -27.94 -10.20
N PRO A 359 -20.92 -28.68 -9.99
CA PRO A 359 -21.31 -29.83 -10.82
C PRO A 359 -21.39 -29.51 -12.32
N SER A 360 -21.79 -28.30 -12.70
CA SER A 360 -21.81 -27.87 -14.11
C SER A 360 -20.43 -27.63 -14.72
N GLY A 361 -19.36 -27.61 -13.91
CA GLY A 361 -18.01 -27.21 -14.29
C GLY A 361 -17.74 -25.69 -14.19
N LYS A 362 -18.73 -24.88 -13.80
CA LYS A 362 -18.49 -23.46 -13.47
C LYS A 362 -17.61 -23.35 -12.22
N THR A 363 -16.93 -22.21 -12.08
CA THR A 363 -16.11 -21.91 -10.90
C THR A 363 -16.49 -20.61 -10.23
N SER A 364 -16.23 -20.53 -8.92
CA SER A 364 -16.27 -19.30 -8.12
C SER A 364 -14.97 -19.17 -7.30
N GLN A 365 -14.57 -17.94 -7.01
CA GLN A 365 -13.36 -17.64 -6.23
C GLN A 365 -13.71 -17.02 -4.88
N GLY A 366 -12.90 -17.32 -3.87
CA GLY A 366 -12.96 -16.75 -2.53
C GLY A 366 -11.57 -16.71 -1.90
N LYS A 367 -11.48 -16.31 -0.64
CA LYS A 367 -10.23 -16.29 0.14
C LYS A 367 -10.43 -16.94 1.49
N VAL A 368 -9.37 -17.54 2.02
CA VAL A 368 -9.34 -18.03 3.40
C VAL A 368 -9.23 -16.84 4.35
N GLY A 369 -10.22 -16.69 5.24
CA GLY A 369 -10.25 -15.68 6.28
C GLY A 369 -9.19 -15.92 7.36
N GLN A 370 -8.98 -14.91 8.21
CA GLN A 370 -8.05 -15.00 9.36
C GLN A 370 -8.48 -16.04 10.41
N ASP A 371 -9.75 -16.44 10.39
CA ASP A 371 -10.32 -17.52 11.20
C ASP A 371 -10.24 -18.90 10.51
N GLY A 372 -9.58 -18.98 9.35
CA GLY A 372 -9.46 -20.20 8.54
C GLY A 372 -10.73 -20.57 7.78
N GLN A 373 -11.79 -19.75 7.81
CA GLN A 373 -13.04 -20.03 7.09
C GLN A 373 -13.04 -19.37 5.71
N TRP A 374 -13.71 -19.99 4.75
CA TRP A 374 -13.96 -19.37 3.45
C TRP A 374 -15.41 -19.58 3.00
N GLU A 375 -15.87 -18.67 2.13
CA GLU A 375 -17.19 -18.70 1.54
C GLU A 375 -17.13 -18.22 0.09
N VAL A 376 -17.90 -18.87 -0.79
CA VAL A 376 -18.11 -18.42 -2.16
C VAL A 376 -19.58 -18.48 -2.55
N ASP A 377 -20.00 -17.59 -3.44
CA ASP A 377 -21.35 -17.62 -4.00
C ASP A 377 -21.49 -18.71 -5.08
N VAL A 378 -22.67 -19.33 -5.11
CA VAL A 378 -23.06 -20.28 -6.15
C VAL A 378 -23.35 -19.51 -7.45
N PRO A 379 -22.74 -19.87 -8.59
CA PRO A 379 -22.91 -19.15 -9.85
C PRO A 379 -24.38 -19.03 -10.27
N ALA A 380 -24.71 -17.91 -10.91
CA ALA A 380 -26.06 -17.71 -11.44
C ALA A 380 -26.47 -18.85 -12.40
N GLY A 381 -27.66 -19.40 -12.17
CA GLY A 381 -28.21 -20.52 -12.92
C GLY A 381 -27.64 -21.90 -12.57
N GLU A 382 -26.75 -21.99 -11.58
CA GLU A 382 -26.37 -23.26 -10.97
C GLU A 382 -27.46 -23.71 -9.99
N GLU A 383 -27.84 -24.98 -10.06
CA GLU A 383 -28.80 -25.61 -9.15
C GLU A 383 -28.12 -26.81 -8.49
N LEU A 384 -27.98 -26.76 -7.16
CA LEU A 384 -27.38 -27.82 -6.36
C LEU A 384 -28.45 -28.82 -5.95
N LYS A 385 -28.29 -30.08 -6.38
CA LYS A 385 -29.24 -31.17 -6.13
C LYS A 385 -28.66 -32.18 -5.15
N PRO A 386 -29.51 -32.89 -4.39
CA PRO A 386 -29.04 -33.94 -3.49
C PRO A 386 -28.17 -34.97 -4.23
N GLY A 387 -26.99 -35.26 -3.68
CA GLY A 387 -25.99 -36.16 -4.27
C GLY A 387 -24.97 -35.50 -5.19
N ASP A 388 -25.15 -34.23 -5.56
CA ASP A 388 -24.12 -33.46 -6.26
C ASP A 388 -22.87 -33.29 -5.40
N LYS A 389 -21.74 -33.06 -6.06
CA LYS A 389 -20.44 -32.81 -5.40
C LYS A 389 -19.90 -31.46 -5.82
N VAL A 390 -19.41 -30.73 -4.83
CA VAL A 390 -18.68 -29.48 -5.03
C VAL A 390 -17.24 -29.73 -4.59
N THR A 391 -16.29 -29.30 -5.42
CA THR A 391 -14.87 -29.45 -5.10
C THR A 391 -14.22 -28.09 -4.93
N ALA A 392 -13.18 -28.02 -4.11
CA ALA A 392 -12.38 -26.82 -3.93
C ALA A 392 -10.90 -27.13 -4.00
N LYS A 393 -10.10 -26.15 -4.41
CA LYS A 393 -8.65 -26.11 -4.27
C LYS A 393 -8.25 -24.80 -3.60
N GLU A 394 -7.14 -24.85 -2.89
CA GLU A 394 -6.48 -23.71 -2.27
C GLU A 394 -5.18 -23.41 -3.00
N THR A 395 -4.89 -22.13 -3.20
CA THR A 395 -3.67 -21.64 -3.86
C THR A 395 -3.01 -20.63 -2.94
N ASP A 396 -1.75 -20.86 -2.58
CA ASP A 396 -0.97 -19.91 -1.79
C ASP A 396 -0.62 -18.64 -2.62
N PRO A 397 -0.15 -17.55 -2.00
CA PRO A 397 0.28 -16.33 -2.72
C PRO A 397 1.38 -16.59 -3.75
N SER A 398 2.03 -17.71 -3.53
CA SER A 398 3.16 -18.30 -4.17
C SER A 398 2.75 -19.04 -5.49
N GLY A 399 1.48 -19.37 -5.65
CA GLY A 399 0.93 -20.04 -6.83
C GLY A 399 0.96 -21.57 -6.79
N ASN A 400 1.37 -22.18 -5.68
CA ASN A 400 1.26 -23.62 -5.49
C ASN A 400 -0.21 -24.01 -5.23
N GLU A 401 -0.73 -24.98 -5.97
CA GLU A 401 -2.09 -25.48 -5.81
C GLU A 401 -2.14 -26.72 -4.91
N SER A 402 -3.08 -26.71 -3.96
CA SER A 402 -3.42 -27.88 -3.15
C SER A 402 -4.00 -29.03 -3.99
N SER A 403 -4.04 -30.22 -3.38
CA SER A 403 -4.97 -31.25 -3.83
C SER A 403 -6.43 -30.85 -3.54
N SER A 404 -7.40 -31.51 -4.18
CA SER A 404 -8.80 -31.06 -4.13
C SER A 404 -9.55 -31.57 -2.90
N GLY A 405 -10.22 -30.66 -2.20
CA GLY A 405 -11.27 -30.94 -1.22
C GLY A 405 -12.63 -31.22 -1.88
N THR A 406 -13.50 -31.97 -1.22
CA THR A 406 -14.85 -32.29 -1.74
C THR A 406 -15.89 -32.18 -0.64
N GLY A 407 -17.03 -31.57 -0.95
CA GLY A 407 -18.23 -31.53 -0.12
C GLY A 407 -19.43 -32.03 -0.92
N ASN A 408 -20.41 -32.61 -0.23
CA ASN A 408 -21.60 -33.15 -0.84
C ASN A 408 -22.76 -32.18 -0.69
N VAL A 409 -23.64 -32.19 -1.69
CA VAL A 409 -24.95 -31.56 -1.58
C VAL A 409 -25.89 -32.58 -0.95
N ILE A 410 -26.44 -32.22 0.20
CA ILE A 410 -27.35 -33.05 0.98
C ILE A 410 -28.71 -32.38 1.06
N ASP A 411 -29.72 -33.16 1.39
CA ASP A 411 -31.04 -32.65 1.72
C ASP A 411 -31.44 -33.24 3.05
N THR A 412 -31.58 -32.36 4.04
CA THR A 412 -31.90 -32.69 5.42
C THR A 412 -33.30 -32.19 5.79
N THR A 413 -34.03 -31.65 4.82
CA THR A 413 -35.33 -31.02 5.03
C THR A 413 -36.42 -32.07 4.97
N ALA A 414 -36.95 -32.45 6.12
CA ALA A 414 -38.11 -33.36 6.17
C ALA A 414 -39.37 -32.71 5.58
N PRO A 415 -40.23 -33.51 4.91
CA PRO A 415 -41.53 -33.05 4.44
C PRO A 415 -42.49 -32.76 5.60
N ASP A 416 -43.54 -31.99 5.33
CA ASP A 416 -44.62 -31.78 6.29
C ASP A 416 -45.40 -33.08 6.55
N ALA A 417 -45.95 -33.23 7.76
CA ALA A 417 -46.74 -34.40 8.09
C ALA A 417 -48.01 -34.48 7.21
N PRO A 418 -48.29 -35.63 6.56
CA PRO A 418 -49.44 -35.78 5.68
C PRO A 418 -50.72 -35.74 6.50
N LYS A 419 -51.84 -35.32 5.92
CA LYS A 419 -53.15 -35.37 6.58
C LYS A 419 -53.86 -36.66 6.24
N VAL A 420 -54.37 -37.35 7.25
CA VAL A 420 -55.25 -38.52 7.09
C VAL A 420 -56.70 -38.04 7.12
N LYS A 421 -57.51 -38.38 6.10
CA LYS A 421 -58.95 -38.09 6.11
C LYS A 421 -59.68 -39.08 7.03
N ASP A 422 -60.71 -38.60 7.71
CA ASP A 422 -61.60 -39.47 8.47
C ASP A 422 -62.24 -40.50 7.52
N THR A 423 -62.32 -41.75 7.96
CA THR A 423 -62.87 -42.86 7.17
C THR A 423 -64.08 -43.48 7.87
N GLU A 424 -64.92 -44.20 7.13
CA GLU A 424 -66.07 -44.91 7.69
C GLU A 424 -65.66 -46.29 8.23
N SER A 425 -66.38 -46.77 9.24
CA SER A 425 -66.19 -48.14 9.75
C SER A 425 -66.35 -49.16 8.63
N GLY A 426 -65.42 -50.12 8.55
CA GLY A 426 -65.41 -51.15 7.52
C GLY A 426 -64.83 -50.73 6.16
N SER A 427 -64.40 -49.47 6.00
CA SER A 427 -63.66 -49.01 4.83
C SER A 427 -62.48 -49.92 4.51
N LYS A 428 -62.23 -50.13 3.21
CA LYS A 428 -61.08 -50.91 2.70
C LYS A 428 -59.89 -50.07 2.28
N LYS A 429 -60.04 -48.73 2.33
CA LYS A 429 -59.02 -47.76 1.91
C LYS A 429 -58.94 -46.62 2.91
N ILE A 430 -57.75 -46.07 3.06
CA ILE A 430 -57.47 -44.82 3.77
C ILE A 430 -56.98 -43.81 2.76
N THR A 431 -57.54 -42.61 2.79
CA THR A 431 -57.14 -41.50 1.92
C THR A 431 -56.64 -40.32 2.73
N GLY A 432 -55.91 -39.44 2.09
CA GLY A 432 -55.38 -38.24 2.72
C GLY A 432 -54.80 -37.23 1.74
N GLU A 433 -54.21 -36.18 2.30
CA GLU A 433 -53.48 -35.15 1.58
C GLU A 433 -52.00 -35.23 1.98
N GLY A 434 -51.10 -35.20 1.01
CA GLY A 434 -49.66 -35.15 1.22
C GLY A 434 -49.12 -33.75 1.02
N SER A 435 -47.91 -33.51 1.50
CA SER A 435 -47.24 -32.22 1.39
C SER A 435 -46.65 -31.99 0.01
N GLU A 436 -45.97 -32.99 -0.57
CA GLU A 436 -45.30 -32.85 -1.85
C GLU A 436 -45.54 -34.07 -2.75
N PRO A 437 -45.86 -33.86 -4.04
CA PRO A 437 -46.04 -34.95 -5.00
C PRO A 437 -44.80 -35.85 -5.14
N GLY A 438 -45.03 -37.16 -5.20
CA GLY A 438 -43.99 -38.17 -5.41
C GLY A 438 -43.42 -38.77 -4.11
N ASN A 439 -43.61 -38.10 -2.97
CA ASN A 439 -43.20 -38.58 -1.66
C ASN A 439 -43.91 -39.90 -1.30
N ASP A 440 -43.22 -40.72 -0.52
CA ASP A 440 -43.74 -41.98 0.00
C ASP A 440 -44.59 -41.74 1.26
N ILE A 441 -45.74 -42.40 1.33
CA ILE A 441 -46.64 -42.39 2.49
C ILE A 441 -46.58 -43.74 3.18
N THR A 442 -46.33 -43.74 4.48
CA THR A 442 -46.46 -44.93 5.33
C THR A 442 -47.60 -44.74 6.33
N VAL A 443 -48.65 -45.56 6.20
CA VAL A 443 -49.82 -45.56 7.08
C VAL A 443 -49.71 -46.68 8.09
N THR A 444 -49.87 -46.37 9.38
CA THR A 444 -49.90 -47.33 10.49
C THR A 444 -51.32 -47.47 11.03
N PHE A 445 -51.79 -48.71 11.12
CA PHE A 445 -53.13 -49.09 11.56
C PHE A 445 -53.18 -49.40 13.06
N PRO A 446 -54.37 -49.45 13.69
CA PRO A 446 -54.51 -49.76 15.12
C PRO A 446 -53.84 -51.05 15.58
N SER A 447 -53.78 -52.07 14.71
CA SER A 447 -53.06 -53.32 15.00
C SER A 447 -51.53 -53.22 14.98
N GLY A 448 -50.97 -52.09 14.55
CA GLY A 448 -49.54 -51.90 14.30
C GLY A 448 -49.07 -52.34 12.91
N LYS A 449 -49.95 -52.91 12.08
CA LYS A 449 -49.63 -53.17 10.65
C LYS A 449 -49.46 -51.86 9.89
N THR A 450 -48.70 -51.92 8.78
CA THR A 450 -48.46 -50.76 7.92
C THR A 450 -48.85 -51.03 6.47
N SER A 451 -49.25 -49.97 5.76
CA SER A 451 -49.40 -49.94 4.30
C SER A 451 -48.63 -48.77 3.70
N GLN A 452 -48.14 -48.92 2.47
CA GLN A 452 -47.41 -47.89 1.74
C GLN A 452 -48.24 -47.32 0.59
N GLY A 453 -48.05 -46.04 0.29
CA GLY A 453 -48.62 -45.33 -0.85
C GLY A 453 -47.69 -44.21 -1.30
N LYS A 454 -48.11 -43.42 -2.29
CA LYS A 454 -47.40 -42.22 -2.75
C LYS A 454 -48.35 -41.03 -2.82
N VAL A 455 -47.81 -39.84 -2.64
CA VAL A 455 -48.53 -38.59 -2.90
C VAL A 455 -48.65 -38.38 -4.40
N GLY A 456 -49.88 -38.28 -4.90
CA GLY A 456 -50.18 -37.98 -6.30
C GLY A 456 -49.84 -36.53 -6.67
N GLN A 457 -49.84 -36.24 -7.97
CA GLN A 457 -49.61 -34.89 -8.50
C GLN A 457 -50.69 -33.88 -8.08
N ASP A 458 -51.86 -34.35 -7.66
CA ASP A 458 -52.95 -33.57 -7.08
C ASP A 458 -52.83 -33.39 -5.56
N GLY A 459 -51.72 -33.84 -4.96
CA GLY A 459 -51.48 -33.79 -3.52
C GLY A 459 -52.31 -34.81 -2.72
N GLN A 460 -53.04 -35.72 -3.38
CA GLN A 460 -53.83 -36.76 -2.71
C GLN A 460 -53.05 -38.06 -2.61
N TRP A 461 -53.31 -38.85 -1.57
CA TRP A 461 -52.80 -40.22 -1.46
C TRP A 461 -53.88 -41.19 -0.99
N GLU A 462 -53.66 -42.46 -1.31
CA GLU A 462 -54.54 -43.56 -0.91
C GLU A 462 -53.71 -44.82 -0.62
N VAL A 463 -54.10 -45.58 0.40
CA VAL A 463 -53.56 -46.91 0.69
C VAL A 463 -54.67 -47.90 1.01
N ASP A 464 -54.43 -49.18 0.72
CA ASP A 464 -55.34 -50.26 1.10
C ASP A 464 -55.20 -50.62 2.59
N VAL A 465 -56.34 -50.95 3.22
CA VAL A 465 -56.40 -51.48 4.58
C VAL A 465 -55.88 -52.94 4.57
N PRO A 466 -54.89 -53.31 5.41
CA PRO A 466 -54.31 -54.65 5.40
C PRO A 466 -55.33 -55.76 5.56
N ALA A 467 -55.08 -56.91 4.91
CA ALA A 467 -55.93 -58.07 5.06
C ALA A 467 -56.04 -58.51 6.54
N GLY A 468 -57.28 -58.74 6.98
CA GLY A 468 -57.62 -59.09 8.37
C GLY A 468 -57.65 -57.91 9.35
N GLU A 469 -57.40 -56.68 8.89
CA GLU A 469 -57.65 -55.46 9.67
C GLU A 469 -59.12 -55.03 9.50
N GLU A 470 -59.78 -54.67 10.61
CA GLU A 470 -61.13 -54.12 10.62
C GLU A 470 -61.14 -52.80 11.39
N LEU A 471 -61.49 -51.71 10.71
CA LEU A 471 -61.58 -50.38 11.30
C LEU A 471 -62.93 -50.19 12.01
N LYS A 472 -62.86 -49.97 13.32
CA LYS A 472 -64.01 -49.75 14.21
C LYS A 472 -64.17 -48.27 14.53
N PRO A 473 -65.39 -47.82 14.90
CA PRO A 473 -65.60 -46.43 15.29
C PRO A 473 -64.67 -46.01 16.43
N GLY A 474 -63.95 -44.90 16.26
CA GLY A 474 -62.98 -44.39 17.22
C GLY A 474 -61.54 -44.86 17.03
N ASP A 475 -61.29 -45.85 16.15
CA ASP A 475 -59.94 -46.26 15.79
C ASP A 475 -59.16 -45.10 15.17
N LYS A 476 -57.86 -45.03 15.50
CA LYS A 476 -56.94 -44.01 15.00
C LYS A 476 -56.00 -44.62 13.97
N VAL A 477 -55.88 -43.96 12.83
CA VAL A 477 -54.91 -44.28 11.79
C VAL A 477 -53.93 -43.12 11.67
N THR A 478 -52.65 -43.44 11.61
CA THR A 478 -51.55 -42.46 11.55
C THR A 478 -50.78 -42.60 10.25
N ALA A 479 -50.34 -41.48 9.66
CA ALA A 479 -49.51 -41.49 8.46
C ALA A 479 -48.25 -40.65 8.63
N LYS A 480 -47.16 -41.08 7.98
CA LYS A 480 -45.91 -40.35 7.78
C LYS A 480 -45.63 -40.18 6.29
N GLU A 481 -44.95 -39.10 5.96
CA GLU A 481 -44.46 -38.83 4.61
C GLU A 481 -42.93 -38.86 4.61
N THR A 482 -42.34 -39.43 3.56
CA THR A 482 -40.90 -39.57 3.35
C THR A 482 -40.54 -39.04 1.98
N ASP A 483 -39.58 -38.12 1.92
CA ASP A 483 -39.09 -37.54 0.67
C ASP A 483 -38.13 -38.50 -0.08
N PRO A 484 -37.71 -38.18 -1.32
CA PRO A 484 -36.75 -39.01 -2.07
C PRO A 484 -35.35 -39.10 -1.45
N SER A 485 -34.97 -38.14 -0.60
CA SER A 485 -33.70 -38.09 0.13
C SER A 485 -33.73 -38.96 1.40
N GLY A 486 -34.91 -39.46 1.79
CA GLY A 486 -35.15 -40.32 2.93
C GLY A 486 -35.50 -39.57 4.22
N ASN A 487 -35.75 -38.26 4.17
CA ASN A 487 -36.16 -37.51 5.35
C ASN A 487 -37.65 -37.79 5.66
N GLU A 488 -37.96 -38.06 6.93
CA GLU A 488 -39.32 -38.35 7.38
C GLU A 488 -39.98 -37.17 8.07
N SER A 489 -41.26 -36.96 7.78
CA SER A 489 -42.09 -35.98 8.47
C SER A 489 -42.14 -36.20 9.99
N SER A 490 -42.41 -35.12 10.73
CA SER A 490 -42.67 -35.17 12.18
C SER A 490 -43.89 -36.04 12.56
N LEU A 491 -44.14 -36.23 13.86
CA LEU A 491 -45.12 -37.19 14.42
C LEU A 491 -46.49 -37.17 13.70
N PRO A 492 -47.13 -38.34 13.54
CA PRO A 492 -48.18 -38.52 12.55
C PRO A 492 -49.47 -37.77 12.85
N ASN A 493 -50.11 -37.23 11.81
CA ASN A 493 -51.51 -36.81 11.90
C ASN A 493 -52.42 -38.03 12.04
N THR A 494 -53.45 -37.91 12.89
CA THR A 494 -54.42 -38.98 13.14
C THR A 494 -55.74 -38.74 12.41
N GLY A 495 -56.15 -39.67 11.56
CA GLY A 495 -57.54 -39.78 11.10
C GLY A 495 -58.35 -40.64 12.06
N LYS A 496 -59.65 -40.37 12.20
CA LYS A 496 -60.56 -41.17 13.03
C LYS A 496 -61.56 -41.93 12.18
N THR A 497 -61.81 -43.17 12.56
CA THR A 497 -62.89 -43.96 11.97
C THR A 497 -64.24 -43.51 12.55
N LYS A 498 -65.18 -43.10 11.69
CA LYS A 498 -66.53 -42.68 12.05
C LYS A 498 -67.48 -43.87 12.06
N GLY A 499 -68.50 -43.80 12.92
CA GLY A 499 -69.59 -44.78 12.93
C GLY A 499 -70.41 -44.70 11.66
N ASP A 500 -70.84 -45.86 11.15
CA ASP A 500 -71.74 -45.95 10.01
C ASP A 500 -73.15 -45.46 10.41
N PHE A 501 -73.41 -44.17 10.16
CA PHE A 501 -74.69 -43.55 10.48
C PHE A 501 -75.84 -44.13 9.64
N ALA A 502 -75.57 -44.73 8.47
CA ALA A 502 -76.61 -45.33 7.64
C ALA A 502 -77.13 -46.65 8.26
N ASN A 503 -76.23 -47.47 8.81
CA ASN A 503 -76.64 -48.68 9.53
C ASN A 503 -77.29 -48.38 10.88
N VAL A 504 -76.86 -47.32 11.60
CA VAL A 504 -77.52 -46.89 12.83
C VAL A 504 -78.95 -46.42 12.55
N ILE A 505 -79.17 -45.65 11.47
CA ILE A 505 -80.51 -45.22 11.07
C ILE A 505 -81.38 -46.40 10.61
N LEU A 506 -80.84 -47.36 9.84
CA LEU A 506 -81.58 -48.57 9.47
C LEU A 506 -81.93 -49.45 10.69
N PHE A 507 -81.03 -49.56 11.68
CA PHE A 507 -81.28 -50.31 12.91
C PHE A 507 -82.36 -49.64 13.76
N ILE A 508 -82.34 -48.30 13.86
CA ILE A 508 -83.38 -47.51 14.54
C ILE A 508 -84.72 -47.57 13.78
N LEU A 509 -84.73 -47.46 12.45
CA LEU A 509 -85.96 -47.62 11.64
C LEU A 509 -86.51 -49.05 11.73
N GLY A 510 -85.65 -50.06 11.77
CA GLY A 510 -86.02 -51.46 11.97
C GLY A 510 -86.68 -51.69 13.33
N LEU A 511 -86.11 -51.12 14.41
CA LEU A 511 -86.72 -51.12 15.74
C LEU A 511 -88.07 -50.38 15.77
N VAL A 512 -88.18 -49.22 15.10
CA VAL A 512 -89.44 -48.45 15.02
C VAL A 512 -90.52 -49.20 14.23
N LEU A 513 -90.16 -49.94 13.17
CA LEU A 513 -91.07 -50.79 12.41
C LEU A 513 -91.50 -52.04 13.19
N LEU A 514 -90.60 -52.61 14.01
CA LEU A 514 -90.92 -53.71 14.94
C LEU A 514 -91.88 -53.26 16.06
N PHE A 515 -91.76 -52.03 16.55
CA PHE A 515 -92.67 -51.48 17.58
C PHE A 515 -94.04 -51.03 17.02
N LYS A 516 -94.16 -50.73 15.72
CA LYS A 516 -95.45 -50.41 15.09
C LYS A 516 -96.31 -51.63 14.71
N ARG A 517 -95.80 -52.86 14.92
CA ARG A 517 -96.50 -54.10 14.56
C ARG A 517 -97.09 -54.86 15.77
N LYS A 518 -97.17 -54.23 16.94
CA LYS A 518 -97.86 -54.75 18.12
C LYS A 518 -99.20 -54.09 18.33
#